data_AF-X1CMJ5-F1
#
_entry.id   AF-X1CMJ5-F1
#
_cell.length_a   1.000
_cell.length_b   1.000
_cell.length_c   1.000
_cell.angle_alpha   90.00
_cell.angle_beta   90.00
_cell.angle_gamma   90.00
#
_symmetry.space_group_name_H-M   'P 1'
#
loop_
_entity.id
_entity.type
_entity.pdbx_description
1 polymer ?
#
loop_
_entity_poly.entity_id
_entity_poly.type
_entity_poly.pdbx_seq_one_letter_code
_entity_poly.pdbx_strand_id
1 'polypeptide(L)'
;IAYLNDNFNGKNLLFNAHMDVVPPGSEEDWKYPPLSAYVKRNKCIYGRGTSDMKAALAAMVISLPILKKLGIKTSGNLIVNAVADEETGGKLGTGWCLDNVLKKRSIKCDFVLVGEPSGLNPLPKAIILGEKGHLIIKVD
;
A
#
# COMPACT_ATOMS: atom_id res chain seq x y z
N ILE A 1 -2.07 -11.68 -0.58
CA ILE A 1 -2.21 -11.23 -1.98
C ILE A 1 -3.61 -11.52 -2.51
N ALA A 2 -4.12 -10.67 -3.39
CA ALA A 2 -5.34 -10.89 -4.18
C ALA A 2 -5.06 -10.51 -5.65
N TYR A 3 -5.85 -10.99 -6.60
CA TYR A 3 -5.64 -10.68 -8.01
C TYR A 3 -6.96 -10.70 -8.80
N LEU A 4 -7.00 -9.95 -9.90
CA LEU A 4 -8.20 -9.75 -10.72
C LEU A 4 -8.60 -11.00 -11.52
N ASN A 5 -7.61 -11.69 -12.10
CA ASN A 5 -7.79 -12.85 -12.98
C ASN A 5 -7.11 -14.10 -12.42
N ASP A 6 -7.60 -15.30 -12.74
CA ASP A 6 -6.97 -16.56 -12.31
C ASP A 6 -5.76 -16.98 -13.15
N ASN A 7 -5.49 -16.26 -14.24
CA ASN A 7 -4.31 -16.47 -15.07
C ASN A 7 -3.39 -15.24 -15.04
N PHE A 8 -2.09 -15.48 -15.30
CA PHE A 8 -1.02 -14.48 -15.24
C PHE A 8 -0.36 -14.28 -16.61
N ASN A 9 -1.12 -14.53 -17.69
CA ASN A 9 -0.67 -14.29 -19.05
C ASN A 9 -0.55 -12.79 -19.31
N GLY A 10 0.36 -12.37 -20.17
CA GLY A 10 0.55 -10.95 -20.48
C GLY A 10 1.31 -10.19 -19.39
N LYS A 11 1.05 -8.88 -19.27
CA LYS A 11 1.77 -7.98 -18.37
C LYS A 11 1.05 -7.83 -17.04
N ASN A 12 1.74 -8.18 -15.95
CA ASN A 12 1.16 -8.16 -14.61
C ASN A 12 1.63 -6.93 -13.83
N LEU A 13 0.68 -6.20 -13.24
CA LEU A 13 0.93 -5.04 -12.38
C LEU A 13 0.67 -5.42 -10.92
N LEU A 14 1.66 -5.18 -10.06
CA LEU A 14 1.55 -5.35 -8.62
C LEU A 14 1.31 -4.01 -7.93
N PHE A 15 0.19 -3.89 -7.24
CA PHE A 15 -0.05 -2.89 -6.20
C PHE A 15 0.56 -3.40 -4.88
N ASN A 16 1.63 -2.77 -4.41
CA ASN A 16 2.23 -3.08 -3.12
C ASN A 16 1.85 -1.99 -2.10
N ALA A 17 1.29 -2.42 -0.98
CA ALA A 17 0.86 -1.52 0.09
C ALA A 17 0.95 -2.20 1.46
N HIS A 18 1.21 -1.43 2.50
CA HIS A 18 1.27 -1.87 3.89
C HIS A 18 -0.05 -1.56 4.64
N MET A 19 -0.31 -2.32 5.70
CA MET A 19 -1.52 -2.26 6.52
C MET A 19 -1.23 -1.80 7.95
N ASP A 20 0.00 -2.00 8.39
CA ASP A 20 0.50 -1.56 9.67
C ASP A 20 0.58 -0.03 9.73
N VAL A 21 0.74 0.47 10.94
CA VAL A 21 0.82 1.90 11.21
C VAL A 21 1.76 2.09 12.39
N VAL A 22 2.49 3.21 12.43
CA VAL A 22 3.16 3.61 13.67
C VAL A 22 2.18 3.79 14.83
N PRO A 23 2.63 3.62 16.10
CA PRO A 23 1.82 3.95 17.27
C PRO A 23 1.25 5.38 17.20
N PRO A 24 0.00 5.61 17.63
CA PRO A 24 -0.61 6.92 17.55
C PRO A 24 -0.06 7.94 18.56
N GLY A 25 0.69 7.50 19.57
CA GLY A 25 1.09 8.33 20.71
C GLY A 25 -0.05 8.49 21.72
N SER A 26 0.01 9.54 22.56
CA SER A 26 -1.04 9.85 23.53
C SER A 26 -2.30 10.35 22.83
N GLU A 27 -3.48 9.87 23.23
CA GLU A 27 -4.75 10.35 22.67
C GLU A 27 -5.02 11.83 22.96
N GLU A 28 -4.48 12.35 24.05
CA GLU A 28 -4.66 13.75 24.47
C GLU A 28 -4.03 14.75 23.48
N ASP A 29 -3.00 14.33 22.74
CA ASP A 29 -2.36 15.13 21.71
C ASP A 29 -3.19 15.22 20.43
N TRP A 30 -4.22 14.39 20.30
CA TRP A 30 -5.07 14.36 19.12
C TRP A 30 -6.32 15.21 19.30
N LYS A 31 -6.57 16.06 18.29
CA LYS A 31 -7.85 16.79 18.17
C LYS A 31 -9.06 15.85 17.98
N TYR A 32 -8.84 14.69 17.36
CA TYR A 32 -9.85 13.67 17.09
C TYR A 32 -9.24 12.30 17.43
N PRO A 33 -9.99 11.37 18.05
CA PRO A 33 -9.41 10.10 18.46
C PRO A 33 -8.68 9.41 17.30
N PRO A 34 -7.43 8.95 17.48
CA PRO A 34 -6.54 8.56 16.39
C PRO A 34 -7.09 7.42 15.52
N LEU A 35 -7.91 6.54 16.10
CA LEU A 35 -8.49 5.37 15.41
C LEU A 35 -9.95 5.57 15.00
N SER A 36 -10.50 6.78 15.13
CA SER A 36 -11.91 7.07 14.80
C SER A 36 -12.17 7.27 13.30
N ALA A 37 -11.12 7.54 12.51
CA ALA A 37 -11.25 7.96 11.12
C ALA A 37 -12.23 9.15 10.93
N TYR A 38 -12.15 10.15 11.82
CA TYR A 38 -13.05 11.30 11.84
C TYR A 38 -13.10 12.02 10.49
N VAL A 39 -14.28 12.09 9.88
CA VAL A 39 -14.50 12.74 8.58
C VAL A 39 -14.98 14.18 8.78
N LYS A 40 -14.12 15.15 8.46
CA LYS A 40 -14.47 16.57 8.57
C LYS A 40 -15.17 17.06 7.31
N ARG A 41 -16.51 17.08 7.33
CA ARG A 41 -17.38 17.70 6.29
C ARG A 41 -16.91 17.42 4.85
N ASN A 42 -16.55 16.17 4.56
CA ASN A 42 -16.07 15.69 3.24
C ASN A 42 -14.83 16.39 2.67
N LYS A 43 -14.01 17.04 3.52
CA LYS A 43 -12.73 17.65 3.08
C LYS A 43 -11.54 16.76 3.38
N CYS A 44 -11.48 16.23 4.61
CA CYS A 44 -10.36 15.45 5.09
C CYS A 44 -10.84 14.35 6.04
N ILE A 45 -10.10 13.24 6.08
CA ILE A 45 -10.24 12.18 7.05
C ILE A 45 -9.07 12.31 8.03
N TYR A 46 -9.36 12.32 9.33
CA TYR A 46 -8.35 12.41 10.40
C TYR A 46 -8.29 11.09 11.15
N GLY A 47 -7.11 10.47 11.15
CA GLY A 47 -6.82 9.26 11.89
C GLY A 47 -5.45 8.71 11.54
N ARG A 48 -4.82 8.02 12.49
CA ARG A 48 -3.57 7.30 12.27
C ARG A 48 -3.78 6.26 11.17
N GLY A 49 -2.85 6.23 10.22
CA GLY A 49 -2.94 5.32 9.09
C GLY A 49 -3.65 5.88 7.87
N THR A 50 -4.38 7.00 8.00
CA THR A 50 -5.25 7.48 6.92
C THR A 50 -4.46 7.81 5.66
N SER A 51 -3.41 8.63 5.77
CA SER A 51 -2.56 8.97 4.63
C SER A 51 -1.55 7.86 4.35
N ASP A 52 -0.81 7.47 5.38
CA ASP A 52 0.26 6.48 5.37
C ASP A 52 -0.24 5.19 6.06
N MET A 53 -0.62 4.15 5.31
CA MET A 53 -0.89 4.21 3.86
C MET A 53 -2.29 3.69 3.47
N LYS A 54 -3.21 3.67 4.44
CA LYS A 54 -4.50 2.97 4.29
C LYS A 54 -5.41 3.59 3.22
N ALA A 55 -5.30 4.90 2.91
CA ALA A 55 -6.05 5.49 1.81
C ALA A 55 -5.67 4.88 0.45
N ALA A 56 -4.37 4.76 0.16
CA ALA A 56 -3.89 4.16 -1.08
C ALA A 56 -4.23 2.66 -1.12
N LEU A 57 -4.00 1.93 -0.02
CA LEU A 57 -4.39 0.53 0.11
C LEU A 57 -5.88 0.32 -0.17
N ALA A 58 -6.76 1.14 0.42
CA ALA A 58 -8.20 1.03 0.22
C ALA A 58 -8.57 1.23 -1.26
N ALA A 59 -7.99 2.24 -1.92
CA ALA A 59 -8.20 2.46 -3.35
C ALA A 59 -7.71 1.28 -4.21
N MET A 60 -6.52 0.75 -3.91
CA MET A 60 -5.95 -0.41 -4.60
C MET A 60 -6.83 -1.66 -4.43
N VAL A 61 -7.28 -1.96 -3.21
CA VAL A 61 -8.15 -3.12 -2.92
C VAL A 61 -9.50 -2.98 -3.61
N ILE A 62 -10.14 -1.81 -3.54
CA ILE A 62 -11.47 -1.57 -4.12
C ILE A 62 -11.44 -1.58 -5.65
N SER A 63 -10.30 -1.28 -6.27
CA SER A 63 -10.17 -1.29 -7.74
C SER A 63 -10.49 -2.65 -8.36
N LEU A 64 -10.09 -3.77 -7.74
CA LEU A 64 -10.31 -5.13 -8.26
C LEU A 64 -11.80 -5.46 -8.43
N PRO A 65 -12.64 -5.39 -7.38
CA PRO A 65 -14.06 -5.68 -7.53
C PRO A 65 -14.78 -4.67 -8.44
N ILE A 66 -14.35 -3.40 -8.49
CA ILE A 66 -14.93 -2.41 -9.42
C ILE A 66 -14.64 -2.83 -10.88
N LEU A 67 -13.39 -3.14 -11.22
CA LEU A 67 -13.02 -3.58 -12.57
C LEU A 67 -13.77 -4.85 -12.98
N LYS A 68 -13.91 -5.80 -12.05
CA LYS A 68 -14.68 -7.03 -12.27
C LYS A 68 -16.16 -6.75 -12.51
N LYS A 69 -16.78 -5.87 -11.71
CA LYS A 69 -18.19 -5.47 -11.86
C LYS A 69 -18.45 -4.74 -13.18
N LEU A 70 -17.48 -3.94 -13.64
CA LEU A 70 -17.55 -3.24 -14.92
C LEU A 70 -17.24 -4.12 -16.13
N GLY A 71 -16.84 -5.38 -15.93
CA GLY A 71 -16.49 -6.30 -17.02
C GLY A 71 -15.24 -5.88 -17.80
N ILE A 72 -14.35 -5.09 -17.19
CA ILE A 72 -13.11 -4.64 -17.84
C ILE A 72 -12.18 -5.82 -18.03
N LYS A 73 -11.87 -6.13 -19.29
CA LYS A 73 -10.90 -7.16 -19.67
C LYS A 73 -9.51 -6.54 -19.73
N THR A 74 -8.56 -7.15 -19.02
CA THR A 74 -7.15 -6.77 -19.04
C THR A 74 -6.32 -7.83 -19.75
N SER A 75 -5.28 -7.41 -20.46
CA SER A 75 -4.35 -8.33 -21.15
C SER A 75 -3.43 -9.09 -20.21
N GLY A 76 -3.30 -8.64 -18.96
CA GLY A 76 -2.67 -9.38 -17.87
C GLY A 76 -3.36 -9.12 -16.54
N ASN A 77 -2.67 -9.37 -15.43
CA ASN A 77 -3.28 -9.35 -14.11
C ASN A 77 -3.03 -8.06 -13.34
N LEU A 78 -3.99 -7.68 -12.50
CA LEU A 78 -3.82 -6.66 -11.48
C LEU A 78 -3.79 -7.37 -10.12
N ILE A 79 -2.66 -7.25 -9.43
CA ILE A 79 -2.36 -8.00 -8.20
C ILE A 79 -2.24 -7.01 -7.06
N VAL A 80 -2.89 -7.29 -5.92
CA VAL A 80 -2.73 -6.52 -4.68
C VAL A 80 -1.92 -7.34 -3.69
N ASN A 81 -0.79 -6.79 -3.27
CA ASN A 81 0.00 -7.25 -2.15
C ASN A 81 -0.17 -6.28 -0.98
N ALA A 82 -1.10 -6.63 -0.08
CA ALA A 82 -1.27 -5.97 1.21
C ALA A 82 -0.41 -6.68 2.25
N VAL A 83 0.58 -5.98 2.80
CA VAL A 83 1.56 -6.52 3.75
C VAL A 83 1.46 -5.81 5.10
N ALA A 84 2.15 -6.36 6.10
CA ALA A 84 2.46 -5.67 7.35
C ALA A 84 3.98 -5.41 7.40
N ASP A 85 4.49 -4.90 8.52
CA ASP A 85 5.94 -4.77 8.84
C ASP A 85 6.69 -3.73 8.00
N GLU A 86 6.01 -2.86 7.23
CA GLU A 86 6.71 -1.81 6.48
C GLU A 86 7.33 -0.78 7.42
N GLU A 87 6.58 -0.38 8.45
CA GLU A 87 6.98 0.60 9.47
C GLU A 87 8.18 0.12 10.32
N THR A 88 8.51 -1.17 10.19
CA THR A 88 9.61 -1.86 10.88
C THR A 88 10.67 -2.43 9.93
N GLY A 89 10.62 -2.10 8.63
CA GLY A 89 11.68 -2.37 7.65
C GLY A 89 11.36 -3.41 6.56
N GLY A 90 10.14 -3.93 6.51
CA GLY A 90 9.57 -4.66 5.38
C GLY A 90 10.07 -6.09 5.16
N LYS A 91 10.95 -6.61 6.02
CA LYS A 91 11.55 -7.94 5.87
C LYS A 91 10.53 -9.06 6.08
N LEU A 92 9.69 -8.95 7.10
CA LEU A 92 8.60 -9.89 7.40
C LEU A 92 7.32 -9.53 6.62
N GLY A 93 7.28 -8.35 6.01
CA GLY A 93 6.24 -7.89 5.10
C GLY A 93 6.45 -8.29 3.64
N THR A 94 6.77 -7.30 2.81
CA THR A 94 7.01 -7.50 1.37
C THR A 94 8.13 -8.50 1.09
N GLY A 95 9.23 -8.49 1.85
CA GLY A 95 10.32 -9.45 1.70
C GLY A 95 9.84 -10.90 1.85
N TRP A 96 9.12 -11.19 2.92
CA TRP A 96 8.54 -12.51 3.15
C TRP A 96 7.54 -12.91 2.06
N CYS A 97 6.69 -11.98 1.61
CA CYS A 97 5.71 -12.25 0.56
C CYS A 97 6.37 -12.61 -0.78
N LEU A 98 7.46 -11.91 -1.14
CA LEU A 98 8.25 -12.24 -2.32
C LEU A 98 8.75 -13.68 -2.27
N ASP A 99 9.36 -14.07 -1.15
CA ASP A 99 9.98 -15.38 -1.00
C ASP A 99 9.00 -16.54 -0.83
N ASN A 100 7.88 -16.31 -0.13
CA ASN A 100 6.97 -17.37 0.28
C ASN A 100 5.66 -17.43 -0.50
N VAL A 101 5.32 -16.37 -1.23
CA VAL A 101 4.07 -16.32 -1.99
C VAL A 101 4.35 -16.15 -3.47
N LEU A 102 5.02 -15.06 -3.87
CA LEU A 102 5.18 -14.75 -5.30
C LEU A 102 6.14 -15.75 -5.98
N LYS A 103 7.32 -15.99 -5.41
CA LYS A 103 8.28 -16.98 -5.95
C LYS A 103 7.72 -18.40 -5.92
N LYS A 104 7.12 -18.84 -4.80
CA LYS A 104 6.57 -20.21 -4.68
C LYS A 104 5.39 -20.49 -5.61
N ARG A 105 4.62 -19.46 -5.98
CA ARG A 105 3.50 -19.56 -6.93
C ARG A 105 3.89 -19.23 -8.37
N SER A 106 5.18 -18.97 -8.63
CA SER A 106 5.68 -18.54 -9.96
C SER A 106 4.93 -17.33 -10.53
N ILE A 107 4.49 -16.41 -9.66
CA ILE A 107 3.80 -15.19 -10.07
C ILE A 107 4.85 -14.14 -10.43
N LYS A 108 4.95 -13.83 -11.74
CA LYS A 108 5.81 -12.76 -12.25
C LYS A 108 5.03 -11.44 -12.31
N CYS A 109 5.61 -10.39 -11.74
CA CYS A 109 5.11 -9.01 -11.87
C CYS A 109 6.04 -8.24 -12.81
N ASP A 110 5.51 -7.63 -13.86
CA ASP A 110 6.28 -6.82 -14.80
C ASP A 110 6.47 -5.39 -14.30
N PHE A 111 5.50 -4.91 -13.51
CA PHE A 111 5.50 -3.57 -12.94
C PHE A 111 5.05 -3.62 -11.48
N VAL A 112 5.54 -2.68 -10.68
CA VAL A 112 5.12 -2.49 -9.30
C VAL A 112 4.74 -1.01 -9.12
N LEU A 113 3.58 -0.77 -8.51
CA LEU A 113 3.17 0.53 -8.02
C LEU A 113 3.07 0.45 -6.49
N VAL A 114 3.79 1.32 -5.80
CA VAL A 114 3.76 1.43 -4.34
C VAL A 114 2.83 2.60 -3.97
N GLY A 115 1.95 2.38 -3.00
CA GLY A 115 0.93 3.36 -2.58
C GLY A 115 1.41 4.40 -1.59
N GLU A 116 2.71 4.46 -1.30
CA GLU A 116 3.30 5.30 -0.27
C GLU A 116 3.06 6.80 -0.56
N PRO A 117 2.54 7.59 0.40
CA PRO A 117 2.52 9.04 0.29
C PRO A 117 3.93 9.67 0.38
N SER A 118 4.74 9.56 -0.67
CA SER A 118 6.12 10.10 -0.74
C SER A 118 6.17 11.62 -1.00
N GLY A 119 5.51 12.40 -0.15
CA GLY A 119 5.12 13.80 -0.36
C GLY A 119 6.16 14.76 -0.99
N LEU A 120 5.71 15.46 -2.05
CA LEU A 120 6.19 16.79 -2.44
C LEU A 120 5.04 17.77 -2.19
N ASN A 121 5.29 18.90 -1.51
CA ASN A 121 4.27 19.93 -1.26
C ASN A 121 4.74 21.29 -1.84
N PRO A 122 3.91 22.02 -2.61
CA PRO A 122 2.61 21.62 -3.17
C PRO A 122 2.80 20.47 -4.16
N LEU A 123 1.96 19.43 -4.06
CA LEU A 123 2.03 18.25 -4.93
C LEU A 123 2.02 18.67 -6.41
N PRO A 124 3.10 18.50 -7.20
CA PRO A 124 2.86 17.93 -8.50
C PRO A 124 2.34 16.50 -8.29
N LYS A 125 1.43 16.08 -9.16
CA LYS A 125 1.13 14.66 -9.38
C LYS A 125 2.40 14.00 -9.89
N ALA A 126 3.31 13.65 -8.99
CA ALA A 126 4.61 13.09 -9.34
C ALA A 126 4.54 11.57 -9.31
N ILE A 127 5.22 10.96 -10.28
CA ILE A 127 5.61 9.56 -10.19
C ILE A 127 7.01 9.55 -9.61
N ILE A 128 7.15 9.00 -8.40
CA ILE A 128 8.44 8.87 -7.74
C ILE A 128 9.10 7.58 -8.25
N LEU A 129 10.30 7.71 -8.81
CA LEU A 129 11.06 6.59 -9.39
C LEU A 129 12.18 6.08 -8.47
N GLY A 130 12.41 6.74 -7.33
CA GLY A 130 13.43 6.35 -6.38
C GLY A 130 13.31 7.07 -5.05
N GLU A 131 13.77 6.40 -3.99
CA GLU A 131 13.80 6.89 -2.63
C GLU A 131 15.18 6.64 -2.01
N LYS A 132 15.48 7.34 -0.92
CA LYS A 132 16.73 7.11 -0.18
C LYS A 132 16.62 5.81 0.61
N GLY A 133 17.75 5.12 0.77
CA GLY A 133 17.85 4.02 1.73
C GLY A 133 17.86 4.54 3.18
N HIS A 134 17.70 3.61 4.11
CA HIS A 134 17.71 3.88 5.55
C HIS A 134 18.74 2.99 6.26
N LEU A 135 19.41 3.55 7.27
CA LEU A 135 20.33 2.84 8.17
C LEU A 135 20.04 3.29 9.61
N ILE A 136 19.72 2.33 10.47
CA ILE A 136 19.54 2.57 11.92
C ILE A 136 20.80 2.11 12.63
N ILE A 137 21.39 2.98 13.44
CA ILE A 137 22.55 2.66 14.29
C ILE A 137 22.10 2.83 15.74
N LYS A 138 22.30 1.78 16.54
CA LYS A 138 22.16 1.84 18.00
C LYS A 138 23.56 1.95 18.60
N VAL A 139 23.79 2.98 19.40
CA VAL A 139 25.03 3.16 20.18
C VAL A 139 24.65 2.92 21.63
N ASP A 140 25.31 1.94 22.25
CA ASP A 140 25.15 1.60 23.67
C ASP A 140 26.09 2.44 24.55
#